data_AF-A0A972TL81-F1
#
_entry.id   AF-A0A972TL81-F1
#
_cell.length_a   1.000
_cell.length_b   1.000
_cell.length_c   1.000
_cell.angle_alpha   90.00
_cell.angle_beta   90.00
_cell.angle_gamma   90.00
#
_symmetry.space_group_name_H-M   'P 1'
#
loop_
_entity.id
_entity.type
_entity.pdbx_description
1 polymer ?
#
loop_
_entity_poly.entity_id
_entity_poly.type
_entity_poly.pdbx_seq_one_letter_code
_entity_poly.pdbx_strand_id
1 'polypeptide(L)'
;MKSLQAFWKLFRRKTKTTEAQHQNKADFGKRDRADSVSRSRDLKESKPSIFRKKREKAHIQVGLDFGTSATKVVFSQHGKRPFKVLNFGHNLPNWPPYCIPSVGCIGENSRLLLGVTAARSLLKKEWDAGLQRLKVVVAGKHDSRFNDPLTETKYYDHFKAHKQTPVDPEMLTAVFLAYVIQNTRKIIKNLPEYSSSDLNFAFNICMPIDHVENSNLKPVFERIFAWAELIEDEWDKSEMGFDPLKAAHSLKNRSANKESKVFAVPESVASFASYLISLRKKKGLHAIIDLGAGTTDLSICNLFIDTGDIKSYWYAARNLPRGTIGIERALAHCMVKLSGQRKYTSNDICECLDGLSSTTNKNDQSEKGKKLNSVVFKELCDLRDSREYKGTWGSAYSHFKQDYLWKDVEIFTCGGGSNLSQIDKAFSEPWWTNLNTIYRVSKLPVPDNYQPGKSGAPFERMSVAYGLAIPFPQLDDFTLPDDSPDHTPEPPSLKYLDHEELYPKD
;
A
#
# COMPACT_ATOMS: atom_id res chain seq x y z
N MET A 1 -16.77 -31.03 -16.26
CA MET A 1 -16.91 -32.17 -15.32
C MET A 1 -17.51 -31.67 -14.03
N LYS A 2 -18.71 -32.17 -13.72
CA LYS A 2 -19.42 -31.98 -12.45
C LYS A 2 -18.82 -32.94 -11.42
N SER A 3 -18.43 -32.44 -10.25
CA SER A 3 -18.58 -33.09 -8.94
C SER A 3 -17.61 -32.48 -7.93
N LEU A 4 -18.15 -31.89 -6.87
CA LEU A 4 -17.73 -32.00 -5.47
C LEU A 4 -18.47 -30.94 -4.64
N GLN A 5 -19.79 -31.08 -4.64
CA GLN A 5 -20.68 -30.57 -3.58
C GLN A 5 -20.87 -31.70 -2.57
N ALA A 6 -20.04 -31.79 -1.53
CA ALA A 6 -20.31 -32.60 -0.34
C ALA A 6 -19.29 -32.31 0.78
N PHE A 7 -19.39 -31.16 1.46
CA PHE A 7 -18.66 -30.97 2.74
C PHE A 7 -19.34 -30.04 3.77
N TRP A 8 -20.52 -29.50 3.49
CA TRP A 8 -21.15 -28.44 4.32
C TRP A 8 -22.29 -28.88 5.25
N LYS A 9 -22.38 -30.17 5.61
CA LYS A 9 -23.53 -30.70 6.40
C LYS A 9 -23.27 -31.03 7.88
N LEU A 10 -22.14 -30.65 8.49
CA LEU A 10 -21.83 -31.09 9.87
C LEU A 10 -21.79 -30.04 11.01
N PHE A 11 -22.08 -28.76 10.78
CA PHE A 11 -22.08 -27.77 11.88
C PHE A 11 -23.37 -26.94 11.94
N ARG A 12 -24.46 -27.60 12.33
CA ARG A 12 -25.65 -26.95 12.94
C ARG A 12 -25.95 -27.62 14.28
N ARG A 13 -25.37 -27.09 15.35
CA ARG A 13 -25.90 -27.31 16.70
C ARG A 13 -26.60 -26.04 17.17
N LYS A 14 -27.91 -26.18 17.36
CA LYS A 14 -28.84 -25.26 17.99
C LYS A 14 -28.49 -25.12 19.47
N THR A 15 -28.34 -23.91 19.97
CA THR A 15 -28.54 -23.60 21.39
C THR A 15 -29.95 -23.05 21.55
N LYS A 16 -30.77 -23.83 22.25
CA LYS A 16 -32.13 -23.49 22.67
C LYS A 16 -32.07 -22.58 23.90
N THR A 17 -33.00 -21.63 23.91
CA THR A 17 -33.57 -20.91 25.04
C THR A 17 -33.97 -21.82 26.21
N THR A 18 -33.87 -21.28 27.44
CA THR A 18 -34.67 -21.74 28.57
C THR A 18 -35.02 -20.54 29.45
N GLU A 19 -36.32 -20.24 29.50
CA GLU A 19 -36.97 -19.48 30.55
C GLU A 19 -37.19 -20.38 31.77
N ALA A 20 -36.98 -19.84 32.98
CA ALA A 20 -37.66 -20.21 34.22
C ALA A 20 -37.35 -19.09 35.23
N GLN A 21 -38.28 -18.15 35.47
CA GLN A 21 -39.24 -18.18 36.58
C GLN A 21 -38.61 -18.43 37.96
N HIS A 22 -38.51 -17.36 38.75
CA HIS A 22 -38.74 -17.41 40.19
C HIS A 22 -39.47 -16.13 40.64
N GLN A 23 -40.70 -16.33 41.11
CA GLN A 23 -41.49 -15.38 41.87
C GLN A 23 -40.91 -15.27 43.29
N ASN A 24 -40.94 -14.07 43.90
CA ASN A 24 -41.59 -13.91 45.20
C ASN A 24 -41.82 -12.44 45.60
N LYS A 25 -42.95 -12.27 46.29
CA LYS A 25 -43.63 -11.06 46.75
C LYS A 25 -42.89 -10.29 47.84
N ALA A 26 -43.12 -8.98 47.91
CA ALA A 26 -43.50 -8.31 49.15
C ALA A 26 -44.31 -7.05 48.83
N ASP A 27 -45.49 -6.99 49.43
CA ASP A 27 -46.54 -5.99 49.36
C ASP A 27 -46.49 -5.21 50.68
N PHE A 28 -46.40 -3.88 50.66
CA PHE A 28 -46.78 -3.04 51.81
C PHE A 28 -46.90 -1.56 51.39
N GLY A 29 -48.06 -0.97 51.70
CA GLY A 29 -48.13 0.44 52.11
C GLY A 29 -48.93 1.39 51.22
N LYS A 30 -50.25 1.23 51.22
CA LYS A 30 -51.20 2.34 50.98
C LYS A 30 -50.97 3.46 52.00
N ARG A 31 -50.95 4.73 51.56
CA ARG A 31 -51.48 5.87 52.33
C ARG A 31 -51.88 7.02 51.40
N ASP A 32 -53.18 7.26 51.44
CA ASP A 32 -53.93 8.52 51.51
C ASP A 32 -53.80 9.61 50.43
N ARG A 33 -54.99 9.87 49.89
CA ARG A 33 -55.42 10.97 49.03
C ARG A 33 -55.30 12.32 49.74
N ALA A 34 -54.96 13.34 48.97
CA ALA A 34 -55.53 14.67 49.15
C ALA A 34 -55.79 15.28 47.76
N ASP A 35 -57.03 15.73 47.59
CA ASP A 35 -57.58 16.38 46.42
C ASP A 35 -56.90 17.71 46.09
N SER A 36 -56.63 17.98 44.81
CA SER A 36 -56.59 19.35 44.30
C SER A 36 -56.87 19.41 42.79
N VAL A 37 -58.14 19.62 42.47
CA VAL A 37 -58.69 20.60 41.52
C VAL A 37 -57.94 20.80 40.18
N SER A 38 -58.64 20.30 39.16
CA SER A 38 -58.66 20.66 37.74
C SER A 38 -58.10 22.04 37.35
N ARG A 39 -57.08 22.02 36.47
CA ARG A 39 -56.90 23.03 35.41
C ARG A 39 -56.75 22.29 34.08
N SER A 40 -57.80 22.35 33.25
CA SER A 40 -57.74 21.92 31.86
C SER A 40 -56.77 22.83 31.11
N ARG A 41 -55.55 22.35 30.89
CA ARG A 41 -54.65 22.91 29.89
C ARG A 41 -55.01 22.25 28.57
N ASP A 42 -55.45 23.05 27.61
CA ASP A 42 -55.55 22.65 26.21
C ASP A 42 -54.20 22.07 25.77
N LEU A 43 -54.15 20.75 25.65
CA LEU A 43 -53.05 20.04 25.01
C LEU A 43 -53.17 20.34 23.51
N LYS A 44 -52.45 21.36 23.05
CA LYS A 44 -52.07 21.44 21.63
C LYS A 44 -51.35 20.13 21.31
N GLU A 45 -51.99 19.31 20.49
CA GLU A 45 -51.36 18.15 19.85
C GLU A 45 -50.12 18.64 19.09
N SER A 46 -48.96 18.55 19.73
CA SER A 46 -47.69 18.66 19.01
C SER A 46 -47.61 17.46 18.09
N LYS A 47 -47.59 17.70 16.77
CA LYS A 47 -47.27 16.68 15.77
C LYS A 47 -46.14 15.80 16.30
N PRO A 48 -46.26 14.46 16.26
CA PRO A 48 -45.24 13.59 16.82
C PRO A 48 -43.91 13.98 16.19
N SER A 49 -42.96 14.42 17.03
CA SER A 49 -41.61 14.67 16.59
C SER A 49 -41.15 13.40 15.89
N ILE A 50 -40.88 13.50 14.58
CA ILE A 50 -40.34 12.40 13.81
C ILE A 50 -39.07 11.98 14.54
N PHE A 51 -39.13 10.89 15.29
CA PHE A 51 -37.97 10.27 15.92
C PHE A 51 -37.06 9.85 14.76
N ARG A 52 -36.16 10.74 14.33
CA ARG A 52 -35.08 10.37 13.44
C ARG A 52 -34.31 9.28 14.17
N LYS A 53 -34.48 8.02 13.72
CA LYS A 53 -33.66 6.90 14.18
C LYS A 53 -32.20 7.37 14.15
N LYS A 54 -31.56 7.36 15.32
CA LYS A 54 -30.14 7.69 15.45
C LYS A 54 -29.39 6.78 14.48
N ARG A 55 -28.70 7.37 13.51
CA ARG A 55 -27.91 6.60 12.54
C ARG A 55 -26.86 5.81 13.30
N GLU A 56 -26.69 4.54 12.93
CA GLU A 56 -25.66 3.70 13.49
C GLU A 56 -24.28 4.23 13.06
N LYS A 57 -23.34 4.33 14.00
CA LYS A 57 -21.97 4.75 13.69
C LYS A 57 -21.18 3.57 13.15
N ALA A 58 -20.58 3.70 11.98
CA ALA A 58 -19.67 2.72 11.42
C ALA A 58 -18.25 3.31 11.34
N HIS A 59 -17.28 2.57 11.88
CA HIS A 59 -15.87 2.94 11.83
C HIS A 59 -15.19 2.23 10.65
N ILE A 60 -14.68 3.02 9.72
CA ILE A 60 -14.04 2.56 8.49
C ILE A 60 -12.54 2.79 8.61
N GLN A 61 -11.76 1.71 8.53
CA GLN A 61 -10.31 1.78 8.39
C GLN A 61 -9.98 1.72 6.89
N VAL A 62 -9.23 2.71 6.42
CA VAL A 62 -8.83 2.82 5.02
C VAL A 62 -7.33 2.63 4.92
N GLY A 63 -6.90 1.69 4.09
CA GLY A 63 -5.52 1.57 3.67
C GLY A 63 -5.31 2.23 2.32
N LEU A 64 -4.49 3.27 2.28
CA LEU A 64 -4.19 4.06 1.10
C LEU A 64 -2.71 3.86 0.73
N ASP A 65 -2.48 3.03 -0.29
CA ASP A 65 -1.16 2.85 -0.88
C ASP A 65 -0.89 4.03 -1.84
N PHE A 66 -0.13 5.03 -1.36
CA PHE A 66 0.31 6.17 -2.16
C PHE A 66 1.49 5.77 -3.06
N GLY A 67 1.16 5.07 -4.14
CA GLY A 67 2.11 4.60 -5.11
C GLY A 67 2.58 5.68 -6.08
N THR A 68 3.79 5.51 -6.60
CA THR A 68 4.47 6.48 -7.49
C THR A 68 3.74 6.75 -8.82
N SER A 69 3.06 5.74 -9.37
CA SER A 69 2.26 5.87 -10.61
C SER A 69 0.76 5.70 -10.35
N ALA A 70 0.37 4.88 -9.38
CA ALA A 70 -1.02 4.57 -9.10
C ALA A 70 -1.26 4.47 -7.58
N THR A 71 -2.27 5.19 -7.10
CA THR A 71 -2.72 5.12 -5.71
C THR A 71 -3.86 4.11 -5.59
N LYS A 72 -3.81 3.26 -4.58
CA LYS A 72 -4.74 2.13 -4.41
C LYS A 72 -5.36 2.16 -3.03
N VAL A 73 -6.60 1.69 -2.93
CA VAL A 73 -7.38 1.77 -1.71
C VAL A 73 -8.03 0.44 -1.39
N VAL A 74 -7.81 -0.03 -0.17
CA VAL A 74 -8.59 -1.09 0.48
C VAL A 74 -9.22 -0.49 1.72
N PHE A 75 -10.43 -0.92 2.06
CA PHE A 75 -11.05 -0.51 3.32
C PHE A 75 -11.68 -1.71 4.03
N SER A 76 -11.76 -1.60 5.34
CA SER A 76 -12.47 -2.53 6.22
C SER A 76 -13.39 -1.74 7.15
N GLN A 77 -14.47 -2.36 7.62
CA GLN A 77 -15.27 -1.82 8.71
C GLN A 77 -14.86 -2.56 9.99
N HIS A 78 -14.63 -1.81 11.08
CA HIS A 78 -14.32 -2.41 12.38
C HIS A 78 -15.38 -3.44 12.78
N GLY A 79 -14.94 -4.62 13.22
CA GLY A 79 -15.80 -5.75 13.57
C GLY A 79 -16.38 -6.54 12.38
N LYS A 80 -16.09 -6.14 11.13
CA LYS A 80 -16.44 -6.91 9.93
C LYS A 80 -15.21 -7.55 9.32
N ARG A 81 -15.36 -8.79 8.86
CA ARG A 81 -14.28 -9.58 8.27
C ARG A 81 -13.74 -9.08 6.91
N PRO A 82 -14.56 -8.63 5.93
CA PRO A 82 -14.07 -8.42 4.57
C PRO A 82 -13.25 -7.13 4.41
N PHE A 83 -12.13 -7.27 3.70
CA PHE A 83 -11.28 -6.17 3.24
C PHE A 83 -11.59 -5.91 1.77
N LYS A 84 -12.23 -4.79 1.49
CA LYS A 84 -12.80 -4.49 0.18
C LYS A 84 -11.90 -3.57 -0.60
N VAL A 85 -11.55 -3.98 -1.83
CA VAL A 85 -10.88 -3.10 -2.78
C VAL A 85 -11.85 -2.05 -3.28
N LEU A 86 -11.42 -0.79 -3.27
CA LEU A 86 -12.21 0.29 -3.83
C LEU A 86 -12.11 0.30 -5.36
N ASN A 87 -13.25 0.37 -6.03
CA ASN A 87 -13.34 0.53 -7.48
C ASN A 87 -13.74 1.97 -7.81
N PHE A 88 -12.92 2.65 -8.59
CA PHE A 88 -13.11 4.05 -9.00
C PHE A 88 -13.91 4.21 -10.30
N GLY A 89 -14.16 3.14 -11.05
CA GLY A 89 -15.12 3.09 -12.16
C GLY A 89 -14.85 4.05 -13.34
N HIS A 90 -13.60 4.45 -13.56
CA HIS A 90 -13.26 5.54 -14.48
C HIS A 90 -13.10 5.15 -15.96
N ASN A 91 -13.05 3.85 -16.28
CA ASN A 91 -12.94 3.31 -17.65
C ASN A 91 -11.82 3.93 -18.49
N LEU A 92 -10.62 4.06 -17.92
CA LEU A 92 -9.43 4.49 -18.67
C LEU A 92 -8.78 3.25 -19.28
N PRO A 93 -8.29 3.30 -20.53
CA PRO A 93 -7.82 2.09 -21.25
C PRO A 93 -6.65 1.39 -20.55
N ASN A 94 -5.65 2.16 -20.07
CA ASN A 94 -4.40 1.61 -19.51
C ASN A 94 -4.31 1.70 -18.00
N TRP A 95 -5.42 2.06 -17.35
CA TRP A 95 -5.48 2.19 -15.90
C TRP A 95 -6.53 1.23 -15.37
N PRO A 96 -6.14 0.28 -14.51
CA PRO A 96 -7.12 -0.59 -13.88
C PRO A 96 -8.12 0.20 -13.02
N PRO A 97 -9.39 -0.20 -12.98
CA PRO A 97 -10.44 0.56 -12.28
C PRO A 97 -10.29 0.56 -10.75
N TYR A 98 -9.40 -0.27 -10.19
CA TYR A 98 -9.07 -0.32 -8.75
C TYR A 98 -8.00 0.69 -8.31
N CYS A 99 -7.52 1.57 -9.19
CA CYS A 99 -6.52 2.56 -8.83
C CYS A 99 -6.90 3.98 -9.30
N ILE A 100 -6.37 4.98 -8.61
CA ILE A 100 -6.35 6.36 -9.08
C ILE A 100 -4.95 6.62 -9.68
N PRO A 101 -4.86 7.11 -10.92
CA PRO A 101 -3.59 7.54 -11.50
C PRO A 101 -2.93 8.62 -10.63
N SER A 102 -1.68 8.45 -10.24
CA SER A 102 -0.91 9.41 -9.43
C SER A 102 -0.24 10.46 -10.31
N VAL A 103 -1.09 11.16 -11.06
CA VAL A 103 -0.70 12.16 -12.06
C VAL A 103 -1.53 13.43 -11.90
N GLY A 104 -0.89 14.57 -12.16
CA GLY A 104 -1.53 15.84 -12.41
C GLY A 104 -1.16 16.39 -13.79
N CYS A 105 -1.88 17.39 -14.27
CA CYS A 105 -1.46 18.21 -15.40
C CYS A 105 -2.12 19.59 -15.34
N ILE A 106 -1.65 20.50 -16.18
CA ILE A 106 -2.25 21.82 -16.35
C ILE A 106 -3.17 21.70 -17.57
N GLY A 107 -4.47 21.88 -17.35
CA GLY A 107 -5.47 21.83 -18.43
C GLY A 107 -5.49 23.11 -19.26
N GLU A 108 -6.33 23.12 -20.30
CA GLU A 108 -6.44 24.22 -21.28
C GLU A 108 -6.76 25.58 -20.64
N ASN A 109 -7.51 25.59 -19.54
CA ASN A 109 -7.86 26.82 -18.80
C ASN A 109 -6.87 27.16 -17.69
N SER A 110 -5.62 26.68 -17.77
CA SER A 110 -4.60 26.81 -16.71
C SER A 110 -5.01 26.22 -15.35
N ARG A 111 -6.04 25.36 -15.33
CA ARG A 111 -6.52 24.70 -14.12
C ARG A 111 -5.71 23.43 -13.88
N LEU A 112 -5.33 23.19 -12.64
CA LEU A 112 -4.74 21.91 -12.24
C LEU A 112 -5.78 20.80 -12.36
N LEU A 113 -5.47 19.79 -13.15
CA LEU A 113 -6.19 18.52 -13.23
C LEU A 113 -5.41 17.49 -12.42
N LEU A 114 -6.13 16.58 -11.75
CA LEU A 114 -5.56 15.52 -10.92
C LEU A 114 -6.19 14.18 -11.26
N GLY A 115 -5.47 13.10 -10.97
CA GLY A 115 -6.02 11.75 -10.96
C GLY A 115 -6.56 11.31 -12.31
N VAL A 116 -7.78 10.77 -12.29
CA VAL A 116 -8.50 10.29 -13.47
C VAL A 116 -8.63 11.36 -14.54
N THR A 117 -8.92 12.60 -14.15
CA THR A 117 -9.12 13.70 -15.11
C THR A 117 -7.81 14.08 -15.79
N ALA A 118 -6.71 14.16 -15.04
CA ALA A 118 -5.38 14.40 -15.60
C ALA A 118 -4.96 13.28 -16.55
N ALA A 119 -5.11 12.02 -16.13
CA ALA A 119 -4.77 10.86 -16.95
C ALA A 119 -5.55 10.85 -18.28
N ARG A 120 -6.84 11.20 -18.25
CA ARG A 120 -7.67 11.30 -19.46
C ARG A 120 -7.15 12.35 -20.45
N SER A 121 -6.76 13.52 -19.95
CA SER A 121 -6.18 14.59 -20.78
C SER A 121 -4.82 14.23 -21.37
N LEU A 122 -4.11 13.27 -20.77
CA LEU A 122 -2.77 12.85 -21.18
C LEU A 122 -2.74 11.61 -22.09
N LEU A 123 -3.88 10.97 -22.38
CA LEU A 123 -3.93 9.70 -23.13
C LEU A 123 -3.18 9.72 -24.48
N LYS A 124 -3.23 10.86 -25.19
CA LYS A 124 -2.60 11.04 -26.51
C LYS A 124 -1.23 11.72 -26.45
N LYS A 125 -0.71 11.98 -25.25
CA LYS A 125 0.59 12.60 -25.03
C LYS A 125 1.65 11.51 -24.90
N GLU A 126 2.91 11.93 -24.86
CA GLU A 126 4.00 11.03 -24.51
C GLU A 126 3.72 10.38 -23.15
N TRP A 127 4.07 9.10 -23.04
CA TRP A 127 3.70 8.24 -21.92
C TRP A 127 4.11 8.80 -20.53
N ASP A 128 5.18 9.60 -20.47
CA ASP A 128 5.68 10.21 -19.24
C ASP A 128 5.38 11.72 -19.11
N ALA A 129 4.42 12.23 -19.88
CA ALA A 129 3.95 13.62 -19.82
C ALA A 129 3.12 13.93 -18.57
N GLY A 130 3.09 15.19 -18.15
CA GLY A 130 2.35 15.63 -16.97
C GLY A 130 3.19 15.66 -15.70
N LEU A 131 2.54 16.00 -14.59
CA LEU A 131 3.09 16.04 -13.26
C LEU A 131 2.96 14.64 -12.65
N GLN A 132 3.97 13.80 -12.84
CA GLN A 132 3.99 12.42 -12.38
C GLN A 132 5.02 12.22 -11.26
N ARG A 133 4.92 11.09 -10.56
CA ARG A 133 5.94 10.61 -9.62
C ARG A 133 6.22 11.60 -8.47
N LEU A 134 5.16 12.22 -7.96
CA LEU A 134 5.23 13.24 -6.91
C LEU A 134 6.03 12.78 -5.68
N LYS A 135 5.86 11.51 -5.25
CA LYS A 135 6.63 10.89 -4.16
C LYS A 135 8.16 10.96 -4.38
N VAL A 136 8.61 10.75 -5.61
CA VAL A 136 10.04 10.77 -5.98
C VAL A 136 10.55 12.21 -6.03
N VAL A 137 9.78 13.15 -6.60
CA VAL A 137 10.15 14.58 -6.64
C VAL A 137 10.29 15.14 -5.21
N VAL A 138 9.34 14.81 -4.32
CA VAL A 138 9.42 15.22 -2.92
C VAL A 138 10.62 14.59 -2.23
N ALA A 139 10.83 13.27 -2.34
CA ALA A 139 11.94 12.61 -1.67
C ALA A 139 13.30 13.13 -2.17
N GLY A 140 13.48 13.28 -3.49
CA GLY A 140 14.70 13.77 -4.11
C GLY A 140 15.08 15.20 -3.74
N LYS A 141 14.09 16.06 -3.44
CA LYS A 141 14.30 17.43 -2.95
C LYS A 141 14.96 17.47 -1.56
N HIS A 142 14.66 16.51 -0.71
CA HIS A 142 15.13 16.48 0.69
C HIS A 142 16.29 15.53 0.92
N ASP A 143 16.47 14.54 0.05
CA ASP A 143 17.56 13.59 0.13
C ASP A 143 17.95 13.10 -1.28
N SER A 144 19.19 13.41 -1.67
CA SER A 144 19.72 13.15 -3.01
C SER A 144 19.78 11.66 -3.36
N ARG A 145 19.74 10.76 -2.37
CA ARG A 145 19.68 9.30 -2.57
C ARG A 145 18.39 8.85 -3.25
N PHE A 146 17.35 9.69 -3.25
CA PHE A 146 16.06 9.41 -3.90
C PHE A 146 15.84 10.29 -5.14
N ASN A 147 16.82 11.10 -5.54
CA ASN A 147 16.67 11.98 -6.69
C ASN A 147 16.67 11.18 -8.01
N ASP A 148 15.67 11.45 -8.86
CA ASP A 148 15.66 11.09 -10.28
C ASP A 148 15.65 12.40 -11.09
N PRO A 149 16.83 12.87 -11.58
CA PRO A 149 16.96 14.15 -12.25
C PRO A 149 16.05 14.31 -13.47
N LEU A 150 15.75 13.22 -14.17
CA LEU A 150 14.85 13.27 -15.33
C LEU A 150 13.40 13.50 -14.89
N THR A 151 12.99 12.88 -13.78
CA THR A 151 11.66 13.11 -13.21
C THR A 151 11.52 14.53 -12.68
N GLU A 152 12.53 15.04 -11.99
CA GLU A 152 12.57 16.42 -11.49
C GLU A 152 12.51 17.43 -12.64
N THR A 153 13.34 17.26 -13.67
CA THR A 153 13.35 18.13 -14.86
C THR A 153 11.97 18.17 -15.52
N LYS A 154 11.35 16.99 -15.74
CA LYS A 154 10.01 16.90 -16.36
C LYS A 154 8.92 17.58 -15.53
N TYR A 155 9.03 17.54 -14.19
CA TYR A 155 8.11 18.25 -13.31
C TYR A 155 8.14 19.76 -13.58
N TYR A 156 9.32 20.38 -13.59
CA TYR A 156 9.45 21.82 -13.80
C TYR A 156 9.21 22.24 -15.26
N ASP A 157 9.65 21.43 -16.23
CA ASP A 157 9.40 21.66 -17.65
C ASP A 157 7.91 21.64 -17.98
N HIS A 158 7.12 20.82 -17.27
CA HIS A 158 5.67 20.81 -17.46
C HIS A 158 5.05 22.17 -17.10
N PHE A 159 5.46 22.82 -16.00
CA PHE A 159 4.99 24.17 -15.66
C PHE A 159 5.48 25.22 -16.67
N LYS A 160 6.75 25.14 -17.07
CA LYS A 160 7.34 26.04 -18.07
C LYS A 160 6.61 25.98 -19.41
N ALA A 161 6.29 24.77 -19.89
CA ALA A 161 5.56 24.56 -21.14
C ALA A 161 4.16 25.17 -21.12
N HIS A 162 3.55 25.30 -19.94
CA HIS A 162 2.22 25.90 -19.75
C HIS A 162 2.29 27.37 -19.28
N LYS A 163 3.49 27.96 -19.22
CA LYS A 163 3.72 29.34 -18.74
C LYS A 163 3.13 29.60 -17.35
N GLN A 164 3.21 28.59 -16.48
CA GLN A 164 2.74 28.66 -15.09
C GLN A 164 3.91 28.68 -14.12
N THR A 165 3.70 29.28 -12.95
CA THR A 165 4.69 29.20 -11.86
C THR A 165 4.67 27.78 -11.28
N PRO A 166 5.82 27.13 -11.09
CA PRO A 166 5.89 25.81 -10.48
C PRO A 166 5.27 25.80 -9.07
N VAL A 167 4.43 24.80 -8.82
CA VAL A 167 3.92 24.53 -7.47
C VAL A 167 4.96 23.72 -6.70
N ASP A 168 5.12 24.02 -5.41
CA ASP A 168 5.96 23.25 -4.50
C ASP A 168 5.54 21.75 -4.48
N PRO A 169 6.46 20.79 -4.67
CA PRO A 169 6.13 19.37 -4.77
C PRO A 169 5.36 18.83 -3.56
N GLU A 170 5.69 19.26 -2.34
CA GLU A 170 5.01 18.84 -1.11
C GLU A 170 3.55 19.32 -1.09
N MET A 171 3.32 20.58 -1.48
CA MET A 171 1.98 21.14 -1.60
C MET A 171 1.15 20.40 -2.65
N LEU A 172 1.70 20.16 -3.84
CA LEU A 172 0.98 19.44 -4.89
C LEU A 172 0.67 17.99 -4.46
N THR A 173 1.60 17.35 -3.74
CA THR A 173 1.40 16.01 -3.18
C THR A 173 0.28 15.99 -2.15
N ALA A 174 0.23 16.97 -1.24
CA ALA A 174 -0.84 17.09 -0.25
C ALA A 174 -2.20 17.31 -0.93
N VAL A 175 -2.26 18.16 -1.95
CA VAL A 175 -3.47 18.40 -2.76
C VAL A 175 -3.93 17.13 -3.49
N PHE A 176 -2.99 16.35 -4.05
CA PHE A 176 -3.30 15.08 -4.69
C PHE A 176 -3.86 14.05 -3.70
N LEU A 177 -3.25 13.94 -2.51
CA LEU A 177 -3.74 13.03 -1.48
C LEU A 177 -5.12 13.45 -0.95
N ALA A 178 -5.36 14.75 -0.74
CA ALA A 178 -6.67 15.27 -0.39
C ALA A 178 -7.73 14.90 -1.44
N TYR A 179 -7.38 15.00 -2.74
CA TYR A 179 -8.24 14.52 -3.82
C TYR A 179 -8.54 13.02 -3.71
N VAL A 180 -7.55 12.17 -3.41
CA VAL A 180 -7.76 10.72 -3.25
C VAL A 180 -8.65 10.42 -2.04
N ILE A 181 -8.40 11.06 -0.90
CA ILE A 181 -9.17 10.90 0.34
C ILE A 181 -10.64 11.29 0.08
N GLN A 182 -10.88 12.44 -0.55
CA GLN A 182 -12.23 12.92 -0.87
C GLN A 182 -12.98 11.93 -1.79
N ASN A 183 -12.32 11.45 -2.86
CA ASN A 183 -12.93 10.46 -3.76
C ASN A 183 -13.23 9.14 -3.02
N THR A 184 -12.32 8.72 -2.15
CA THR A 184 -12.47 7.51 -1.33
C THR A 184 -13.69 7.59 -0.42
N ARG A 185 -13.81 8.67 0.36
CA ARG A 185 -14.98 8.90 1.23
C ARG A 185 -16.25 8.96 0.42
N LYS A 186 -16.26 9.71 -0.69
CA LYS A 186 -17.45 9.86 -1.54
C LYS A 186 -17.95 8.51 -2.06
N ILE A 187 -17.04 7.64 -2.54
CA ILE A 187 -17.43 6.32 -3.04
C ILE A 187 -17.96 5.44 -1.90
N ILE A 188 -17.26 5.39 -0.75
CA ILE A 188 -17.67 4.56 0.39
C ILE A 188 -19.00 5.03 0.99
N LYS A 189 -19.18 6.35 1.21
CA LYS A 189 -20.44 6.96 1.70
C LYS A 189 -21.64 6.60 0.79
N ASN A 190 -21.41 6.38 -0.50
CA ASN A 190 -22.44 6.05 -1.48
C ASN A 190 -22.70 4.55 -1.65
N LEU A 191 -22.00 3.68 -0.94
CA LEU A 191 -22.28 2.24 -1.00
C LEU A 191 -23.63 1.93 -0.32
N PRO A 192 -24.45 1.03 -0.90
CA PRO A 192 -25.80 0.74 -0.36
C PRO A 192 -25.80 0.32 1.12
N GLU A 193 -24.79 -0.44 1.53
CA GLU A 193 -24.59 -0.93 2.91
C GLU A 193 -24.33 0.18 3.95
N TYR A 194 -23.97 1.39 3.51
CA TYR A 194 -23.69 2.54 4.39
C TYR A 194 -24.72 3.67 4.26
N SER A 195 -25.77 3.48 3.47
CA SER A 195 -26.81 4.49 3.18
C SER A 195 -27.53 5.05 4.42
N SER A 196 -27.54 4.31 5.52
CA SER A 196 -28.18 4.68 6.79
C SER A 196 -27.21 4.88 7.96
N SER A 197 -25.90 4.82 7.70
CA SER A 197 -24.86 4.91 8.73
C SER A 197 -24.25 6.31 8.79
N ASP A 198 -23.76 6.68 9.97
CA ASP A 198 -22.82 7.79 10.14
C ASP A 198 -21.39 7.21 10.09
N LEU A 199 -20.58 7.64 9.12
CA LEU A 199 -19.28 7.03 8.85
C LEU A 199 -18.16 7.83 9.49
N ASN A 200 -17.39 7.19 10.35
CA ASN A 200 -16.11 7.71 10.84
C ASN A 200 -14.98 7.00 10.11
N PHE A 201 -14.01 7.74 9.60
CA PHE A 201 -12.89 7.18 8.84
C PHE A 201 -11.57 7.42 9.56
N ALA A 202 -10.67 6.44 9.46
CA ALA A 202 -9.25 6.59 9.68
C ALA A 202 -8.49 6.09 8.44
N PHE A 203 -7.38 6.74 8.11
CA PHE A 203 -6.56 6.45 6.94
C PHE A 203 -5.15 6.08 7.39
N ASN A 204 -4.65 4.95 6.94
CA ASN A 204 -3.24 4.62 6.99
C ASN A 204 -2.65 4.82 5.59
N ILE A 205 -1.56 5.56 5.50
CA ILE A 205 -0.83 5.82 4.26
C ILE A 205 0.56 5.19 4.37
N CYS A 206 0.99 4.47 3.33
CA CYS A 206 2.32 3.85 3.33
C CYS A 206 3.46 4.87 3.28
N MET A 207 4.56 4.53 3.94
CA MET A 207 5.88 5.10 3.75
C MET A 207 6.92 3.98 3.71
N PRO A 208 7.90 4.00 2.80
CA PRO A 208 9.00 3.03 2.83
C PRO A 208 9.70 3.06 4.20
N ILE A 209 10.19 1.92 4.71
CA ILE A 209 10.87 1.85 6.02
C ILE A 209 12.06 2.84 6.07
N ASP A 210 12.87 2.87 5.00
CA ASP A 210 13.99 3.82 4.83
C ASP A 210 13.55 5.30 4.89
N HIS A 211 12.27 5.62 4.60
CA HIS A 211 11.73 6.97 4.81
C HIS A 211 11.22 7.19 6.24
N VAL A 212 10.71 6.14 6.89
CA VAL A 212 10.22 6.17 8.27
C VAL A 212 11.37 6.35 9.26
N GLU A 213 12.53 5.75 8.99
CA GLU A 213 13.74 5.88 9.83
C GLU A 213 14.58 7.12 9.48
N ASN A 214 14.32 7.75 8.32
CA ASN A 214 15.01 8.97 7.92
C ASN A 214 14.44 10.21 8.63
N SER A 215 15.27 10.79 9.50
CA SER A 215 14.93 11.98 10.30
C SER A 215 14.58 13.23 9.48
N ASN A 216 15.02 13.34 8.23
CA ASN A 216 14.69 14.44 7.34
C ASN A 216 13.41 14.19 6.53
N LEU A 217 13.19 12.96 6.07
CA LEU A 217 12.04 12.63 5.21
C LEU A 217 10.77 12.32 5.98
N LYS A 218 10.84 11.64 7.13
CA LYS A 218 9.66 11.30 7.93
C LYS A 218 8.81 12.54 8.24
N PRO A 219 9.36 13.63 8.80
CA PRO A 219 8.57 14.81 9.14
C PRO A 219 7.99 15.52 7.91
N VAL A 220 8.63 15.39 6.74
CA VAL A 220 8.14 15.98 5.48
C VAL A 220 6.87 15.27 5.03
N PHE A 221 6.87 13.94 4.97
CA PHE A 221 5.69 13.17 4.55
C PHE A 221 4.57 13.21 5.58
N GLU A 222 4.87 13.13 6.88
CA GLU A 222 3.86 13.31 7.93
C GLU A 222 3.17 14.69 7.83
N ARG A 223 3.94 15.75 7.54
CA ARG A 223 3.37 17.08 7.28
C ARG A 223 2.50 17.09 6.02
N ILE A 224 2.91 16.42 4.94
CA ILE A 224 2.10 16.29 3.72
C ILE A 224 0.78 15.59 4.03
N PHE A 225 0.80 14.53 4.84
CA PHE A 225 -0.41 13.79 5.23
C PHE A 225 -1.35 14.64 6.07
N ALA A 226 -0.81 15.37 7.06
CA ALA A 226 -1.58 16.33 7.85
C ALA A 226 -2.17 17.45 6.99
N TRP A 227 -1.43 17.98 6.02
CA TRP A 227 -1.94 18.97 5.07
C TRP A 227 -3.03 18.39 4.17
N ALA A 228 -2.89 17.15 3.70
CA ALA A 228 -3.91 16.49 2.91
C ALA A 228 -5.23 16.33 3.69
N GLU A 229 -5.15 15.96 4.97
CA GLU A 229 -6.30 15.90 5.88
C GLU A 229 -6.99 17.27 6.00
N LEU A 230 -6.22 18.34 6.25
CA LEU A 230 -6.77 19.69 6.37
C LEU A 230 -7.41 20.20 5.07
N ILE A 231 -6.77 19.95 3.92
CA ILE A 231 -7.31 20.35 2.61
C ILE A 231 -8.60 19.59 2.32
N GLU A 232 -8.66 18.28 2.63
CA GLU A 232 -9.86 17.47 2.44
C GLU A 232 -11.01 17.91 3.36
N ASP A 233 -10.72 18.21 4.63
CA ASP A 233 -11.71 18.71 5.59
C ASP A 233 -12.35 20.05 5.15
N GLU A 234 -11.58 20.95 4.54
CA GLU A 234 -12.12 22.18 3.94
C GLU A 234 -12.88 21.88 2.63
N TRP A 235 -12.42 20.89 1.85
CA TRP A 235 -13.10 20.46 0.61
C TRP A 235 -14.49 19.88 0.92
N ASP A 236 -14.63 18.99 1.91
CA ASP A 236 -15.91 18.35 2.26
C ASP A 236 -16.95 19.38 2.78
N LYS A 237 -16.50 20.52 3.32
CA LYS A 237 -17.35 21.62 3.81
C LYS A 237 -17.75 22.63 2.75
N SER A 238 -16.99 22.73 1.65
CA SER A 238 -17.22 23.74 0.62
C SER A 238 -18.39 23.39 -0.28
N GLU A 239 -19.26 24.37 -0.53
CA GLU A 239 -20.21 24.30 -1.66
C GLU A 239 -19.47 24.55 -2.99
N MET A 240 -20.15 24.32 -4.13
CA MET A 240 -19.55 24.24 -5.48
C MET A 240 -18.45 25.29 -5.75
N GLY A 241 -17.33 24.85 -6.35
CA GLY A 241 -16.26 25.75 -6.81
C GLY A 241 -14.94 25.68 -6.02
N PHE A 242 -14.76 24.69 -5.14
CA PHE A 242 -13.53 24.50 -4.38
C PHE A 242 -12.28 24.42 -5.26
N ASP A 243 -11.25 25.18 -4.90
CA ASP A 243 -9.94 25.19 -5.53
C ASP A 243 -8.90 24.64 -4.54
N PRO A 244 -8.50 23.36 -4.69
CA PRO A 244 -7.60 22.70 -3.75
C PRO A 244 -6.24 23.39 -3.61
N LEU A 245 -5.71 24.03 -4.67
CA LEU A 245 -4.43 24.73 -4.58
C LEU A 245 -4.55 26.00 -3.74
N LYS A 246 -5.62 26.77 -3.94
CA LYS A 246 -5.86 27.97 -3.12
C LYS A 246 -6.06 27.61 -1.65
N ALA A 247 -6.81 26.54 -1.38
CA ALA A 247 -6.98 26.02 -0.02
C ALA A 247 -5.63 25.58 0.58
N ALA A 248 -4.80 24.86 -0.18
CA ALA A 248 -3.48 24.47 0.29
C ALA A 248 -2.58 25.67 0.64
N HIS A 249 -2.64 26.74 -0.17
CA HIS A 249 -1.92 27.98 0.12
C HIS A 249 -2.40 28.67 1.40
N SER A 250 -3.72 28.74 1.63
CA SER A 250 -4.26 29.37 2.84
C SER A 250 -4.00 28.56 4.11
N LEU A 251 -3.87 27.24 3.99
CA LEU A 251 -3.65 26.32 5.11
C LEU A 251 -2.17 26.07 5.44
N LYS A 252 -1.23 26.57 4.63
CA LYS A 252 0.22 26.25 4.75
C LYS A 252 0.81 26.44 6.14
N ASN A 253 0.32 27.43 6.89
CA ASN A 253 0.82 27.78 8.23
C ASN A 253 -0.05 27.24 9.38
N ARG A 254 -1.12 26.49 9.09
CA ARG A 254 -2.02 25.96 10.11
C ARG A 254 -1.40 24.72 10.74
N SER A 255 -1.40 24.64 12.06
CA SER A 255 -0.95 23.43 12.78
C SER A 255 -1.94 22.29 12.58
N ALA A 256 -1.43 21.07 12.53
CA ALA A 256 -2.25 19.86 12.50
C ALA A 256 -3.18 19.79 13.74
N ASN A 257 -4.35 19.16 13.57
CA ASN A 257 -5.25 18.88 14.68
C ASN A 257 -4.61 17.90 15.68
N LYS A 258 -4.95 18.03 16.97
CA LYS A 258 -4.46 17.09 18.01
C LYS A 258 -4.97 15.65 17.82
N GLU A 259 -6.07 15.46 17.10
CA GLU A 259 -6.65 14.15 16.78
C GLU A 259 -6.61 13.92 15.27
N SER A 260 -5.43 13.59 14.73
CA SER A 260 -5.30 13.23 13.31
C SER A 260 -5.98 11.89 13.03
N LYS A 261 -6.58 11.78 11.84
CA LYS A 261 -7.17 10.54 11.32
C LYS A 261 -6.33 9.96 10.18
N VAL A 262 -5.14 10.50 9.93
CA VAL A 262 -4.24 10.05 8.88
C VAL A 262 -2.90 9.67 9.48
N PHE A 263 -2.51 8.41 9.32
CA PHE A 263 -1.33 7.82 9.97
C PHE A 263 -0.35 7.29 8.92
N ALA A 264 0.94 7.52 9.15
CA ALA A 264 2.00 6.88 8.38
C ALA A 264 2.22 5.45 8.87
N VAL A 265 2.35 4.50 7.95
CA VAL A 265 2.62 3.09 8.26
C VAL A 265 3.72 2.56 7.34
N PRO A 266 4.68 1.76 7.84
CA PRO A 266 5.74 1.23 6.99
C PRO A 266 5.20 0.30 5.87
N GLU A 267 5.64 0.54 4.64
CA GLU A 267 5.14 -0.09 3.40
C GLU A 267 5.35 -1.61 3.40
N SER A 268 6.58 -2.05 3.66
CA SER A 268 6.92 -3.47 3.73
C SER A 268 6.22 -4.20 4.88
N VAL A 269 6.10 -3.58 6.06
CA VAL A 269 5.32 -4.14 7.20
C VAL A 269 3.86 -4.36 6.80
N ALA A 270 3.23 -3.36 6.19
CA ALA A 270 1.86 -3.47 5.71
C ALA A 270 1.72 -4.60 4.67
N SER A 271 2.62 -4.68 3.69
CA SER A 271 2.57 -5.75 2.70
C SER A 271 2.70 -7.14 3.31
N PHE A 272 3.55 -7.30 4.35
CA PHE A 272 3.83 -8.58 4.98
C PHE A 272 2.71 -9.09 5.88
N ALA A 273 1.79 -8.22 6.31
CA ALA A 273 0.67 -8.59 7.17
C ALA A 273 -0.16 -9.76 6.62
N SER A 274 -0.27 -9.90 5.29
CA SER A 274 -0.99 -11.01 4.67
C SER A 274 -0.28 -12.35 4.85
N TYR A 275 1.06 -12.35 4.91
CA TYR A 275 1.86 -13.52 5.17
C TYR A 275 1.74 -13.95 6.64
N LEU A 276 1.72 -13.01 7.57
CA LEU A 276 1.64 -13.30 9.01
C LEU A 276 0.34 -14.03 9.39
N ILE A 277 -0.77 -13.71 8.74
CA ILE A 277 -2.05 -14.42 8.94
C ILE A 277 -2.20 -15.70 8.10
N SER A 278 -1.21 -16.01 7.23
CA SER A 278 -1.26 -17.18 6.36
C SER A 278 -0.91 -18.46 7.12
N LEU A 279 -1.46 -19.59 6.66
CA LEU A 279 -1.01 -20.93 7.06
C LEU A 279 0.34 -21.31 6.42
N ARG A 280 0.81 -20.54 5.43
CA ARG A 280 2.10 -20.76 4.76
C ARG A 280 3.27 -20.06 5.47
N LYS A 281 3.02 -19.29 6.53
CA LYS A 281 4.09 -18.61 7.25
C LYS A 281 5.11 -19.60 7.78
N LYS A 282 6.38 -19.25 7.68
CA LYS A 282 7.50 -20.04 8.19
C LYS A 282 8.42 -19.12 8.96
N LYS A 283 9.01 -19.63 10.04
CA LYS A 283 10.11 -18.93 10.72
C LYS A 283 11.32 -18.81 9.80
N GLY A 284 12.15 -17.81 10.04
CA GLY A 284 13.41 -17.59 9.30
C GLY A 284 13.40 -16.32 8.47
N LEU A 285 14.35 -16.23 7.55
CA LEU A 285 14.60 -15.03 6.75
C LEU A 285 13.63 -14.91 5.56
N HIS A 286 13.11 -13.71 5.38
CA HIS A 286 12.30 -13.30 4.24
C HIS A 286 12.87 -12.02 3.64
N ALA A 287 12.69 -11.86 2.33
CA ALA A 287 12.88 -10.57 1.68
C ALA A 287 11.63 -10.18 0.92
N ILE A 288 11.29 -8.90 0.97
CA ILE A 288 10.22 -8.29 0.20
C ILE A 288 10.86 -7.36 -0.82
N ILE A 289 10.52 -7.58 -2.08
CA ILE A 289 10.89 -6.73 -3.21
C ILE A 289 9.59 -6.15 -3.76
N ASP A 290 9.22 -4.97 -3.30
CA ASP A 290 8.10 -4.21 -3.88
C ASP A 290 8.60 -3.41 -5.08
N LEU A 291 8.40 -3.95 -6.28
CA LEU A 291 8.77 -3.29 -7.52
C LEU A 291 7.64 -2.35 -7.96
N GLY A 292 7.71 -1.12 -7.45
CA GLY A 292 6.83 -0.02 -7.82
C GLY A 292 7.20 0.62 -9.17
N ALA A 293 6.48 1.69 -9.52
CA ALA A 293 6.70 2.37 -10.79
C ALA A 293 7.97 3.23 -10.80
N GLY A 294 8.19 4.05 -9.77
CA GLY A 294 9.41 4.87 -9.70
C GLY A 294 10.43 4.39 -8.69
N THR A 295 10.05 3.48 -7.79
CA THR A 295 10.91 3.01 -6.72
C THR A 295 10.78 1.50 -6.54
N THR A 296 11.80 0.89 -5.92
CA THR A 296 11.78 -0.49 -5.44
C THR A 296 12.06 -0.48 -3.96
N ASP A 297 11.14 -0.98 -3.15
CA ASP A 297 11.39 -1.20 -1.72
C ASP A 297 11.98 -2.61 -1.55
N LEU A 298 13.23 -2.69 -1.09
CA LEU A 298 13.87 -3.94 -0.70
C LEU A 298 13.96 -3.96 0.82
N SER A 299 13.24 -4.89 1.44
CA SER A 299 13.23 -5.05 2.89
C SER A 299 13.48 -6.50 3.27
N ILE A 300 14.37 -6.72 4.24
CA ILE A 300 14.80 -8.04 4.68
C ILE A 300 14.46 -8.18 6.15
N CYS A 301 13.74 -9.24 6.51
CA CYS A 301 13.34 -9.49 7.88
C CYS A 301 13.56 -10.95 8.28
N ASN A 302 13.61 -11.17 9.59
CA ASN A 302 13.59 -12.49 10.19
C ASN A 302 12.29 -12.65 10.99
N LEU A 303 11.50 -13.65 10.63
CA LEU A 303 10.25 -13.98 11.31
C LEU A 303 10.51 -15.00 12.42
N PHE A 304 10.23 -14.58 13.65
CA PHE A 304 10.24 -15.45 14.83
C PHE A 304 8.80 -15.88 15.14
N ILE A 305 8.67 -17.16 15.48
CA ILE A 305 7.40 -17.77 15.87
C ILE A 305 7.71 -18.60 17.11
N ASP A 306 7.24 -18.14 18.27
CA ASP A 306 7.41 -18.83 19.55
C ASP A 306 6.08 -18.89 20.29
N THR A 307 5.68 -20.07 20.78
CA THR A 307 4.45 -20.37 21.56
C THR A 307 3.27 -19.38 21.48
N GLY A 308 2.84 -18.98 20.27
CA GLY A 308 1.68 -18.09 20.05
C GLY A 308 2.03 -16.63 19.74
N ASP A 309 3.27 -16.22 20.01
CA ASP A 309 3.82 -14.92 19.68
C ASP A 309 4.51 -14.96 18.31
N ILE A 310 4.21 -13.95 17.50
CA ILE A 310 4.80 -13.74 16.18
C ILE A 310 5.49 -12.40 16.23
N LYS A 311 6.78 -12.38 15.90
CA LYS A 311 7.56 -11.14 15.87
C LYS A 311 8.42 -11.07 14.62
N SER A 312 8.40 -9.93 13.95
CA SER A 312 9.23 -9.67 12.77
C SER A 312 10.33 -8.65 13.09
N TYR A 313 11.58 -9.04 12.90
CA TYR A 313 12.72 -8.11 13.01
C TYR A 313 13.22 -7.78 11.61
N TRP A 314 13.14 -6.51 11.24
CA TRP A 314 13.54 -6.02 9.92
C TRP A 314 15.01 -5.61 10.01
N TYR A 315 15.92 -6.36 9.40
CA TYR A 315 17.36 -6.12 9.53
C TYR A 315 17.89 -5.06 8.58
N ALA A 316 17.23 -4.88 7.44
CA ALA A 316 17.54 -3.79 6.54
C ALA A 316 16.33 -3.48 5.69
N ALA A 317 16.18 -2.22 5.34
CA ALA A 317 15.25 -1.78 4.34
C ALA A 317 15.85 -0.63 3.54
N ARG A 318 15.59 -0.61 2.25
CA ARG A 318 16.10 0.43 1.36
C ARG A 318 15.08 0.71 0.28
N ASN A 319 14.77 1.98 0.10
CA ASN A 319 13.94 2.43 -1.01
C ASN A 319 14.86 2.88 -2.16
N LEU A 320 14.95 2.09 -3.23
CA LEU A 320 15.80 2.38 -4.38
C LEU A 320 15.01 3.29 -5.35
N PRO A 321 15.60 4.39 -5.90
CA PRO A 321 14.94 5.24 -6.90
C PRO A 321 14.92 4.59 -8.30
N ARG A 322 14.60 3.31 -8.34
CA ARG A 322 14.55 2.48 -9.54
C ARG A 322 13.26 1.68 -9.47
N GLY A 323 12.38 1.84 -10.44
CA GLY A 323 11.16 1.04 -10.57
C GLY A 323 10.90 0.68 -12.02
N THR A 324 9.67 0.32 -12.37
CA THR A 324 9.30 0.01 -13.76
C THR A 324 9.52 1.17 -14.73
N ILE A 325 9.61 2.41 -14.24
CA ILE A 325 9.90 3.59 -15.06
C ILE A 325 11.23 3.48 -15.82
N GLY A 326 12.25 2.86 -15.22
CA GLY A 326 13.53 2.62 -15.90
C GLY A 326 13.35 1.66 -17.07
N ILE A 327 12.55 0.62 -16.86
CA ILE A 327 12.18 -0.37 -17.89
C ILE A 327 11.34 0.30 -18.99
N GLU A 328 10.35 1.09 -18.64
CA GLU A 328 9.50 1.84 -19.57
C GLU A 328 10.33 2.80 -20.44
N ARG A 329 11.30 3.53 -19.84
CA ARG A 329 12.26 4.39 -20.56
C ARG A 329 13.14 3.58 -21.51
N ALA A 330 13.71 2.48 -21.03
CA ALA A 330 14.58 1.62 -21.83
C ALA A 330 13.82 0.98 -23.01
N LEU A 331 12.58 0.55 -22.78
CA LEU A 331 11.68 0.03 -23.81
C LEU A 331 11.33 1.11 -24.83
N ALA A 332 10.90 2.30 -24.39
CA ALA A 332 10.60 3.41 -25.29
C ALA A 332 11.80 3.72 -26.19
N HIS A 333 13.02 3.82 -25.64
CA HIS A 333 14.24 4.01 -26.41
C HIS A 333 14.52 2.87 -27.41
N CYS A 334 14.30 1.62 -27.00
CA CYS A 334 14.48 0.47 -27.89
C CYS A 334 13.45 0.47 -29.03
N MET A 335 12.20 0.78 -28.72
CA MET A 335 11.11 0.88 -29.69
C MET A 335 11.35 1.99 -30.71
N VAL A 336 11.86 3.17 -30.29
CA VAL A 336 12.25 4.26 -31.21
C VAL A 336 13.29 3.76 -32.22
N LYS A 337 14.31 3.02 -31.76
CA LYS A 337 15.37 2.47 -32.63
C LYS A 337 14.85 1.42 -33.62
N LEU A 338 13.79 0.69 -33.27
CA LEU A 338 13.27 -0.41 -34.07
C LEU A 338 12.22 0.00 -35.11
N SER A 339 11.40 1.01 -34.82
CA SER A 339 10.32 1.44 -35.73
C SER A 339 10.56 2.78 -36.42
N GLY A 340 11.50 3.61 -35.92
CA GLY A 340 11.69 4.99 -36.36
C GLY A 340 10.62 5.97 -35.85
N GLN A 341 9.58 5.51 -35.16
CA GLN A 341 8.58 6.38 -34.54
C GLN A 341 9.19 7.12 -33.35
N ARG A 342 9.00 8.44 -33.29
CA ARG A 342 9.65 9.30 -32.27
C ARG A 342 8.90 9.40 -30.94
N LYS A 343 7.61 9.07 -30.89
CA LYS A 343 6.76 9.28 -29.71
C LYS A 343 5.91 8.05 -29.43
N TYR A 344 5.88 7.66 -28.16
CA TYR A 344 5.04 6.58 -27.66
C TYR A 344 4.15 7.09 -26.54
N THR A 345 2.91 6.63 -26.57
CA THR A 345 1.89 6.87 -25.55
C THR A 345 1.97 5.81 -24.47
N SER A 346 1.26 6.02 -23.36
CA SER A 346 1.15 5.00 -22.30
C SER A 346 0.56 3.69 -22.82
N ASN A 347 -0.34 3.77 -23.81
CA ASN A 347 -0.95 2.61 -24.46
C ASN A 347 0.09 1.74 -25.16
N ASP A 348 0.97 2.37 -25.94
CA ASP A 348 2.00 1.66 -26.70
C ASP A 348 2.97 0.90 -25.77
N ILE A 349 3.30 1.50 -24.62
CA ILE A 349 4.17 0.87 -23.61
C ILE A 349 3.44 -0.28 -22.91
N CYS A 350 2.18 -0.10 -22.53
CA CYS A 350 1.37 -1.16 -21.92
C CYS A 350 1.19 -2.35 -22.87
N GLU A 351 0.81 -2.11 -24.12
CA GLU A 351 0.66 -3.18 -25.13
C GLU A 351 1.97 -3.92 -25.38
N CYS A 352 3.11 -3.22 -25.37
CA CYS A 352 4.43 -3.82 -25.45
C CYS A 352 4.68 -4.77 -24.27
N LEU A 353 4.46 -4.31 -23.04
CA LEU A 353 4.67 -5.11 -21.82
C LEU A 353 3.71 -6.31 -21.71
N ASP A 354 2.45 -6.12 -22.08
CA ASP A 354 1.45 -7.18 -22.10
C ASP A 354 1.81 -8.26 -23.14
N GLY A 355 2.28 -7.81 -24.31
CA GLY A 355 2.78 -8.69 -25.38
C GLY A 355 3.96 -9.55 -24.92
N LEU A 356 4.87 -9.00 -24.10
CA LEU A 356 6.02 -9.71 -23.52
C LEU A 356 5.65 -10.69 -22.41
N SER A 357 4.57 -10.41 -21.68
CA SER A 357 4.13 -11.21 -20.53
C SER A 357 3.23 -12.39 -20.93
N SER A 358 2.57 -12.31 -22.10
CA SER A 358 1.64 -13.33 -22.56
C SER A 358 2.33 -14.67 -22.90
N THR A 359 1.89 -15.76 -22.25
CA THR A 359 2.41 -17.13 -22.45
C THR A 359 2.21 -17.65 -23.87
N THR A 360 1.23 -17.11 -24.59
CA THR A 360 0.94 -17.39 -26.01
C THR A 360 2.06 -16.94 -26.94
N ASN A 361 2.91 -15.99 -26.52
CA ASN A 361 4.06 -15.49 -27.27
C ASN A 361 5.39 -16.15 -26.89
N LYS A 362 5.41 -17.23 -26.08
CA LYS A 362 6.64 -18.03 -25.89
C LYS A 362 7.21 -18.58 -27.21
N ASN A 363 6.37 -18.62 -28.26
CA ASN A 363 6.76 -18.98 -29.62
C ASN A 363 6.86 -17.80 -30.60
N ASP A 364 6.55 -16.56 -30.20
CA ASP A 364 6.87 -15.38 -31.02
C ASP A 364 8.37 -15.11 -30.89
N GLN A 365 9.11 -15.89 -31.68
CA GLN A 365 10.56 -15.82 -31.82
C GLN A 365 11.02 -14.60 -32.61
N SER A 366 10.13 -13.63 -32.91
CA SER A 366 10.54 -12.42 -33.61
C SER A 366 11.75 -11.82 -32.90
N GLU A 367 12.77 -11.49 -33.70
CA GLU A 367 14.01 -10.90 -33.21
C GLU A 367 13.72 -9.63 -32.38
N LYS A 368 12.66 -8.91 -32.78
CA LYS A 368 12.08 -7.78 -32.04
C LYS A 368 11.64 -8.16 -30.63
N GLY A 369 10.80 -9.19 -30.47
CA GLY A 369 10.32 -9.65 -29.16
C GLY A 369 11.46 -10.09 -28.24
N LYS A 370 12.42 -10.85 -28.77
CA LYS A 370 13.64 -11.27 -28.02
C LYS A 370 14.45 -10.07 -27.53
N LYS A 371 14.62 -9.06 -28.38
CA LYS A 371 15.36 -7.83 -28.04
C LYS A 371 14.63 -6.95 -27.02
N LEU A 372 13.31 -6.85 -27.07
CA LEU A 372 12.54 -6.12 -26.06
C LEU A 372 12.54 -6.85 -24.71
N ASN A 373 12.41 -8.18 -24.71
CA ASN A 373 12.49 -8.98 -23.49
C ASN A 373 13.88 -8.90 -22.84
N SER A 374 14.96 -8.90 -23.64
CA SER A 374 16.32 -8.75 -23.10
C SER A 374 16.55 -7.38 -22.46
N VAL A 375 15.88 -6.32 -22.93
CA VAL A 375 15.90 -5.00 -22.26
C VAL A 375 15.25 -5.09 -20.88
N VAL A 376 14.07 -5.71 -20.76
CA VAL A 376 13.40 -5.88 -19.45
C VAL A 376 14.29 -6.67 -18.50
N PHE A 377 14.81 -7.82 -18.95
CA PHE A 377 15.67 -8.65 -18.12
C PHE A 377 16.95 -7.94 -17.69
N LYS A 378 17.59 -7.21 -18.62
CA LYS A 378 18.79 -6.44 -18.30
C LYS A 378 18.52 -5.40 -17.21
N GLU A 379 17.42 -4.65 -17.29
CA GLU A 379 17.09 -3.65 -16.27
C GLU A 379 16.81 -4.28 -14.89
N LEU A 380 16.19 -5.47 -14.86
CA LEU A 380 15.99 -6.24 -13.61
C LEU A 380 17.32 -6.73 -13.03
N CYS A 381 18.23 -7.26 -13.85
CA CYS A 381 19.57 -7.67 -13.42
C CYS A 381 20.39 -6.47 -12.96
N ASP A 382 20.36 -5.36 -13.70
CA ASP A 382 21.06 -4.13 -13.33
C ASP A 382 20.53 -3.59 -11.98
N LEU A 383 19.24 -3.76 -11.67
CA LEU A 383 18.66 -3.42 -10.36
C LEU A 383 19.21 -4.32 -9.26
N ARG A 384 19.15 -5.65 -9.43
CA ARG A 384 19.70 -6.62 -8.48
C ARG A 384 21.21 -6.44 -8.27
N ASP A 385 21.96 -6.16 -9.33
CA ASP A 385 23.42 -6.09 -9.26
C ASP A 385 23.94 -4.73 -8.78
N SER A 386 23.03 -3.78 -8.54
CA SER A 386 23.35 -2.46 -8.01
C SER A 386 24.01 -2.51 -6.64
N ARG A 387 24.80 -1.48 -6.35
CA ARG A 387 25.48 -1.33 -5.06
C ARG A 387 24.48 -1.23 -3.92
N GLU A 388 23.37 -0.53 -4.13
CA GLU A 388 22.31 -0.32 -3.13
C GLU A 388 21.61 -1.63 -2.80
N TYR A 389 21.28 -2.44 -3.81
CA TYR A 389 20.67 -3.75 -3.59
C TYR A 389 21.60 -4.65 -2.76
N LYS A 390 22.84 -4.83 -3.21
CA LYS A 390 23.84 -5.66 -2.50
C LYS A 390 24.16 -5.11 -1.11
N GLY A 391 24.25 -3.78 -0.98
CA GLY A 391 24.48 -3.11 0.31
C GLY A 391 23.37 -3.37 1.31
N THR A 392 22.11 -3.41 0.87
CA THR A 392 20.95 -3.72 1.73
C THR A 392 21.03 -5.14 2.28
N TRP A 393 21.36 -6.12 1.43
CA TRP A 393 21.61 -7.50 1.86
C TRP A 393 22.80 -7.61 2.81
N GLY A 394 23.89 -6.90 2.52
CA GLY A 394 25.07 -6.86 3.39
C GLY A 394 24.77 -6.27 4.77
N SER A 395 24.00 -5.17 4.83
CA SER A 395 23.52 -4.61 6.10
C SER A 395 22.68 -5.62 6.87
N ALA A 396 21.73 -6.30 6.20
CA ALA A 396 20.91 -7.30 6.85
C ALA A 396 21.73 -8.49 7.37
N TYR A 397 22.74 -8.93 6.61
CA TYR A 397 23.68 -9.98 7.02
C TYR A 397 24.46 -9.60 8.29
N SER A 398 24.72 -8.31 8.51
CA SER A 398 25.44 -7.86 9.71
C SER A 398 24.70 -8.13 11.02
N HIS A 399 23.37 -8.26 10.99
CA HIS A 399 22.52 -8.64 12.13
C HIS A 399 22.39 -10.15 12.31
N PHE A 400 22.88 -10.97 11.38
CA PHE A 400 22.73 -12.42 11.44
C PHE A 400 23.81 -13.16 10.65
N LYS A 401 25.06 -13.11 11.12
CA LYS A 401 26.26 -13.56 10.39
C LYS A 401 26.43 -15.09 10.40
N GLN A 402 25.56 -15.80 9.68
CA GLN A 402 25.64 -17.25 9.49
C GLN A 402 25.25 -17.68 8.09
N ASP A 403 26.24 -17.90 7.23
CA ASP A 403 26.08 -18.16 5.78
C ASP A 403 25.00 -19.20 5.44
N TYR A 404 24.93 -20.30 6.21
CA TYR A 404 24.00 -21.39 5.92
C TYR A 404 22.53 -20.99 6.10
N LEU A 405 22.22 -20.04 7.00
CA LEU A 405 20.85 -19.55 7.21
C LEU A 405 20.40 -18.65 6.06
N TRP A 406 21.34 -17.97 5.41
CA TRP A 406 21.07 -17.17 4.21
C TRP A 406 20.88 -18.01 2.96
N LYS A 407 20.96 -19.35 3.02
CA LYS A 407 20.69 -20.21 1.86
C LYS A 407 19.20 -20.46 1.60
N ASP A 408 18.35 -20.27 2.61
CA ASP A 408 16.91 -20.58 2.59
C ASP A 408 16.04 -19.32 2.78
N VAL A 409 16.43 -18.21 2.14
CA VAL A 409 15.64 -16.97 2.16
C VAL A 409 14.46 -17.11 1.19
N GLU A 410 13.24 -16.88 1.68
CA GLU A 410 12.05 -16.79 0.83
C GLU A 410 11.86 -15.34 0.38
N ILE A 411 11.89 -15.11 -0.94
CA ILE A 411 11.73 -13.79 -1.54
C ILE A 411 10.29 -13.62 -2.03
N PHE A 412 9.64 -12.57 -1.56
CA PHE A 412 8.34 -12.13 -2.06
C PHE A 412 8.50 -10.96 -3.02
N THR A 413 7.91 -11.08 -4.20
CA THR A 413 7.79 -9.96 -5.14
C THR A 413 6.37 -9.41 -5.10
N CYS A 414 6.24 -8.10 -4.90
CA CYS A 414 4.97 -7.38 -4.90
C CYS A 414 5.07 -6.08 -5.70
N GLY A 415 3.95 -5.39 -5.84
CA GLY A 415 3.87 -4.16 -6.64
C GLY A 415 3.54 -4.40 -8.12
N GLY A 416 3.54 -3.31 -8.88
CA GLY A 416 3.15 -3.30 -10.29
C GLY A 416 4.11 -4.05 -11.19
N GLY A 417 5.41 -3.95 -10.93
CA GLY A 417 6.45 -4.64 -11.69
C GLY A 417 6.58 -6.13 -11.33
N SER A 418 5.85 -6.60 -10.32
CA SER A 418 5.97 -7.96 -9.86
C SER A 418 5.54 -8.99 -10.92
N ASN A 419 4.70 -8.61 -11.88
CA ASN A 419 4.25 -9.49 -12.97
C ASN A 419 5.10 -9.37 -14.24
N LEU A 420 6.22 -8.64 -14.20
CA LEU A 420 7.15 -8.58 -15.32
C LEU A 420 7.73 -9.97 -15.62
N SER A 421 7.89 -10.25 -16.91
CA SER A 421 8.56 -11.47 -17.35
C SER A 421 9.97 -11.56 -16.77
N GLN A 422 10.38 -12.75 -16.33
CA GLN A 422 11.73 -13.06 -15.84
C GLN A 422 12.09 -12.44 -14.47
N ILE A 423 11.13 -11.89 -13.73
CA ILE A 423 11.38 -11.38 -12.37
C ILE A 423 11.87 -12.46 -11.41
N ASP A 424 11.30 -13.66 -11.51
CA ASP A 424 11.69 -14.85 -10.76
C ASP A 424 13.12 -15.23 -11.09
N LYS A 425 13.45 -15.29 -12.38
CA LYS A 425 14.81 -15.58 -12.84
C LYS A 425 15.81 -14.56 -12.31
N ALA A 426 15.52 -13.26 -12.44
CA ALA A 426 16.41 -12.20 -12.02
C ALA A 426 16.72 -12.27 -10.51
N PHE A 427 15.69 -12.35 -9.66
CA PHE A 427 15.87 -12.29 -8.20
C PHE A 427 16.07 -13.65 -7.52
N SER A 428 16.04 -14.76 -8.26
CA SER A 428 16.41 -16.08 -7.73
C SER A 428 17.92 -16.25 -7.53
N GLU A 429 18.74 -15.45 -8.21
CA GLU A 429 20.19 -15.46 -8.01
C GLU A 429 20.54 -14.81 -6.66
N PRO A 430 21.42 -15.44 -5.86
CA PRO A 430 21.75 -14.93 -4.54
C PRO A 430 22.56 -13.64 -4.62
N TRP A 431 22.34 -12.75 -3.64
CA TRP A 431 23.08 -11.48 -3.52
C TRP A 431 24.59 -11.70 -3.35
N TRP A 432 24.99 -12.84 -2.78
CA TRP A 432 26.38 -13.27 -2.64
C TRP A 432 26.59 -14.64 -3.30
N THR A 433 27.49 -14.69 -4.28
CA THR A 433 27.74 -15.88 -5.11
C THR A 433 28.22 -17.09 -4.32
N ASN A 434 28.90 -16.90 -3.19
CA ASN A 434 29.45 -18.00 -2.39
C ASN A 434 28.37 -18.79 -1.62
N LEU A 435 27.13 -18.30 -1.56
CA LEU A 435 26.04 -19.03 -0.93
C LEU A 435 25.70 -20.31 -1.69
N ASN A 436 26.02 -20.39 -2.99
CA ASN A 436 25.78 -21.55 -3.85
C ASN A 436 24.34 -22.09 -3.72
N THR A 437 23.35 -21.18 -3.72
CA THR A 437 21.92 -21.48 -3.61
C THR A 437 21.14 -20.78 -4.72
N ILE A 438 19.86 -21.12 -4.86
CA ILE A 438 18.89 -20.40 -5.67
C ILE A 438 17.74 -20.02 -4.75
N TYR A 439 17.43 -18.74 -4.66
CA TYR A 439 16.34 -18.26 -3.83
C TYR A 439 14.98 -18.61 -4.42
N ARG A 440 14.05 -18.94 -3.53
CA ARG A 440 12.65 -19.12 -3.89
C ARG A 440 11.99 -17.75 -4.01
N VAL A 441 11.69 -17.35 -5.24
CA VAL A 441 10.91 -16.13 -5.53
C VAL A 441 9.44 -16.50 -5.68
N SER A 442 8.57 -15.86 -4.91
CA SER A 442 7.13 -16.12 -4.94
C SER A 442 6.30 -14.85 -4.71
N LYS A 443 4.97 -14.98 -4.76
CA LYS A 443 4.03 -13.92 -4.41
C LYS A 443 3.58 -14.07 -2.96
N LEU A 444 3.21 -12.95 -2.35
CA LEU A 444 2.53 -12.97 -1.06
C LEU A 444 1.24 -13.79 -1.14
N PRO A 445 0.90 -14.58 -0.10
CA PRO A 445 -0.32 -15.35 -0.08
C PRO A 445 -1.53 -14.42 -0.03
N VAL A 446 -2.57 -14.77 -0.80
CA VAL A 446 -3.85 -14.05 -0.83
C VAL A 446 -4.70 -14.46 0.38
N PRO A 447 -5.11 -13.52 1.24
CA PRO A 447 -5.98 -13.81 2.38
C PRO A 447 -7.42 -14.14 1.98
N ASP A 448 -8.07 -15.06 2.70
CA ASP A 448 -9.47 -15.44 2.46
C ASP A 448 -10.48 -14.29 2.62
N ASN A 449 -10.10 -13.25 3.37
CA ASN A 449 -10.94 -12.07 3.61
C ASN A 449 -10.68 -10.92 2.61
N TYR A 450 -9.77 -11.10 1.65
CA TYR A 450 -9.54 -10.14 0.58
C TYR A 450 -10.68 -10.21 -0.46
N GLN A 451 -11.33 -9.07 -0.70
CA GLN A 451 -12.45 -8.96 -1.64
C GLN A 451 -12.10 -7.97 -2.76
N PRO A 452 -11.67 -8.46 -3.94
CA PRO A 452 -11.38 -7.61 -5.09
C PRO A 452 -12.65 -6.96 -5.69
N GLY A 453 -13.83 -7.50 -5.36
CA GLY A 453 -15.11 -7.02 -5.87
C GLY A 453 -15.17 -7.01 -7.40
N LYS A 454 -15.92 -6.05 -7.97
CA LYS A 454 -16.04 -5.89 -9.43
C LYS A 454 -14.76 -5.47 -10.13
N SER A 455 -13.75 -5.05 -9.37
CA SER A 455 -12.50 -4.55 -9.96
C SER A 455 -11.58 -5.66 -10.44
N GLY A 456 -11.75 -6.88 -9.94
CA GLY A 456 -10.84 -8.00 -10.23
C GLY A 456 -9.39 -7.74 -9.82
N ALA A 457 -9.16 -6.83 -8.86
CA ALA A 457 -7.83 -6.39 -8.48
C ALA A 457 -6.95 -7.56 -8.01
N PRO A 458 -5.78 -7.77 -8.63
CA PRO A 458 -4.86 -8.82 -8.22
C PRO A 458 -4.19 -8.46 -6.89
N PHE A 459 -4.03 -9.45 -6.02
CA PHE A 459 -3.63 -9.23 -4.63
C PHE A 459 -2.20 -8.69 -4.50
N GLU A 460 -1.27 -9.14 -5.35
CA GLU A 460 0.13 -8.68 -5.35
C GLU A 460 0.28 -7.19 -5.65
N ARG A 461 -0.74 -6.57 -6.28
CA ARG A 461 -0.80 -5.12 -6.47
C ARG A 461 -1.49 -4.40 -5.32
N MET A 462 -2.20 -5.11 -4.45
CA MET A 462 -3.05 -4.58 -3.38
C MET A 462 -2.54 -4.95 -1.98
N SER A 463 -1.46 -5.71 -1.86
CA SER A 463 -0.96 -6.24 -0.57
C SER A 463 -0.64 -5.13 0.43
N VAL A 464 0.01 -4.04 -0.01
CA VAL A 464 0.28 -2.86 0.82
C VAL A 464 -1.04 -2.25 1.29
N ALA A 465 -1.94 -1.88 0.37
CA ALA A 465 -3.23 -1.28 0.71
C ALA A 465 -4.08 -2.18 1.63
N TYR A 466 -4.03 -3.49 1.44
CA TYR A 466 -4.67 -4.48 2.30
C TYR A 466 -4.15 -4.40 3.74
N GLY A 467 -2.82 -4.45 3.94
CA GLY A 467 -2.23 -4.33 5.26
C GLY A 467 -2.48 -2.98 5.91
N LEU A 468 -2.46 -1.89 5.14
CA LEU A 468 -2.80 -0.56 5.63
C LEU A 468 -4.26 -0.46 6.10
N ALA A 469 -5.17 -1.30 5.59
CA ALA A 469 -6.57 -1.34 6.02
C ALA A 469 -6.75 -2.11 7.35
N ILE A 470 -5.68 -2.66 7.91
CA ILE A 470 -5.62 -3.17 9.29
C ILE A 470 -5.30 -1.97 10.21
N PRO A 471 -6.06 -1.75 11.30
CA PRO A 471 -5.72 -0.73 12.28
C PRO A 471 -4.28 -0.87 12.75
N PHE A 472 -3.52 0.23 12.83
CA PHE A 472 -2.08 0.17 13.12
C PHE A 472 -1.73 -0.60 14.41
N PRO A 473 -2.48 -0.47 15.53
CA PRO A 473 -2.22 -1.28 16.74
C PRO A 473 -2.47 -2.79 16.58
N GLN A 474 -3.05 -3.22 15.46
CA GLN A 474 -3.32 -4.64 15.14
C GLN A 474 -2.35 -5.20 14.10
N LEU A 475 -1.43 -4.39 13.58
CA LEU A 475 -0.28 -4.94 12.86
C LEU A 475 0.58 -5.67 13.90
N ASP A 476 0.97 -6.90 13.61
CA ASP A 476 1.76 -7.76 14.51
C ASP A 476 3.03 -7.04 15.01
N ASP A 477 3.61 -7.51 16.12
CA ASP A 477 4.81 -6.92 16.69
C ASP A 477 5.99 -6.93 15.69
N PHE A 478 6.54 -5.75 15.43
CA PHE A 478 7.66 -5.57 14.51
C PHE A 478 8.72 -4.63 15.08
N THR A 479 9.97 -4.89 14.72
CA THR A 479 11.12 -4.05 15.07
C THR A 479 11.80 -3.62 13.78
N LEU A 480 12.00 -2.32 13.59
CA LEU A 480 12.61 -1.76 12.38
C LEU A 480 14.14 -1.88 12.41
N PRO A 481 14.85 -1.65 11.28
CA PRO A 481 16.31 -1.78 11.20
C PRO A 481 17.11 -1.07 12.30
N ASP A 482 16.83 0.20 12.59
CA ASP A 482 17.59 0.99 13.57
C ASP A 482 17.47 0.42 15.00
N ASP A 483 16.37 -0.28 15.29
CA ASP A 483 16.08 -0.90 16.59
C ASP A 483 16.34 -2.41 16.60
N SER A 484 16.72 -3.01 15.47
CA SER A 484 16.87 -4.46 15.36
C SER A 484 18.18 -4.93 16.02
N PRO A 485 18.13 -5.91 16.95
CA PRO A 485 19.33 -6.39 17.61
C PRO A 485 20.20 -7.22 16.66
N ASP A 486 21.45 -7.49 17.08
CA ASP A 486 22.29 -8.51 16.45
C ASP A 486 21.82 -9.89 16.95
N HIS A 487 21.30 -10.70 16.04
CA HIS A 487 20.87 -12.07 16.31
C HIS A 487 21.93 -13.10 15.88
N THR A 488 23.15 -12.67 15.53
CA THR A 488 24.25 -13.58 15.19
C THR A 488 24.47 -14.55 16.36
N PRO A 489 24.25 -15.87 16.17
CA PRO A 489 24.47 -16.83 17.23
C PRO A 489 25.96 -16.86 17.59
N GLU A 490 26.23 -17.02 18.89
CA GLU A 490 27.60 -17.16 19.36
C GLU A 490 28.30 -18.33 18.66
N PRO A 491 29.59 -18.20 18.31
CA PRO A 491 30.34 -19.32 17.78
C PRO A 491 30.26 -20.48 18.78
N PRO A 492 30.09 -21.73 18.32
CA PRO A 492 30.07 -22.86 19.22
C PRO A 492 31.34 -22.82 20.07
N SER A 493 31.20 -23.00 21.38
CA SER A 493 32.34 -23.07 22.29
C SER A 493 33.37 -24.03 21.69
N LEU A 494 34.60 -23.57 21.47
CA LEU A 494 35.71 -24.44 21.11
C LEU A 494 35.75 -25.54 22.17
N LYS A 495 35.22 -26.72 21.85
CA LYS A 495 35.58 -27.91 22.60
C LYS A 495 37.06 -28.05 22.32
N TYR A 496 37.88 -27.68 23.31
CA TYR A 496 39.24 -28.18 23.36
C TYR A 496 39.08 -29.70 23.26
N LEU A 497 39.39 -30.25 22.08
CA LEU A 497 39.67 -31.67 21.97
C LEU A 497 40.74 -31.89 23.01
N ASP A 498 40.38 -32.61 24.07
CA ASP A 498 41.34 -32.91 25.11
C ASP A 498 42.52 -33.57 24.41
N HIS A 499 43.72 -33.05 24.65
CA HIS A 499 44.92 -33.53 23.98
C HIS A 499 45.12 -35.03 24.25
N GLU A 500 44.52 -35.55 25.33
CA GLU A 500 44.45 -36.97 25.68
C GLU A 500 43.44 -37.83 24.87
N GLU A 501 42.47 -37.24 24.18
CA GLU A 501 41.55 -38.00 23.30
C GLU A 501 42.13 -38.22 21.88
N LEU A 502 43.11 -37.41 21.47
CA LEU A 502 43.74 -37.46 20.15
C LEU A 502 44.91 -38.45 20.05
N TYR A 503 45.50 -38.84 21.18
CA TYR A 503 46.61 -39.80 21.21
C TYR A 503 46.21 -41.03 22.01
N PRO A 504 46.35 -42.25 21.47
CA PRO A 504 46.13 -43.48 22.24
C PRO A 504 47.03 -43.46 23.48
N LYS A 505 46.46 -43.78 24.64
CA LYS A 505 47.26 -44.05 25.84
C LYS A 505 47.99 -45.37 25.60
N ASP A 506 49.31 -45.27 25.39
CA ASP A 506 50.23 -46.41 25.29
C ASP A 506 50.25 -47.26 26.57
#